data_AF-A0A318CH45-F1
#
_entry.id   AF-A0A318CH45-F1
#
_cell.length_a   1.000
_cell.length_b   1.000
_cell.length_c   1.000
_cell.angle_alpha   90.00
_cell.angle_beta   90.00
_cell.angle_gamma   90.00
#
_symmetry.space_group_name_H-M   'P 1'
#
loop_
_entity.id
_entity.type
_entity.pdbx_description
1 polymer ?
#
loop_
_entity_poly.entity_id
_entity_poly.type
_entity_poly.pdbx_seq_one_letter_code
_entity_poly.pdbx_strand_id
1 'polypeptide(L)' 'MFKELEEAYPDRVAAKLTFDLDLAQKIYGGADMFLMPSRYEPCGLGQMFAMRYGTIPVVRFTGGLADTVDHVVIKPVLVL' A
#
# COMPACT_ATOMS: atom_id res chain seq x y z
N MET A 1 10.12 15.92 -7.80
CA MET A 1 10.38 14.53 -7.37
C MET A 1 9.48 13.49 -8.06
N PHE A 2 8.19 13.32 -7.70
CA PHE A 2 7.38 12.21 -8.29
C PHE A 2 7.11 12.34 -9.79
N LYS A 3 6.89 13.57 -10.28
CA LYS A 3 6.74 13.83 -11.72
C LYS A 3 8.03 13.59 -12.49
N GLU A 4 9.18 13.99 -11.94
CA GLU A 4 10.50 13.68 -12.50
C GLU A 4 10.74 12.16 -12.62
N LEU A 5 10.25 11.37 -11.66
CA LEU A 5 10.34 9.90 -11.73
C LEU A 5 9.43 9.31 -12.83
N GLU A 6 8.23 9.86 -13.02
CA GLU A 6 7.36 9.50 -14.16
C GLU A 6 8.02 9.88 -15.50
N GLU A 7 8.65 11.05 -15.60
CA GLU A 7 9.38 11.47 -16.79
C GLU A 7 10.61 10.59 -17.08
N ALA A 8 11.36 10.20 -16.05
CA ALA A 8 12.52 9.33 -16.19
C ALA A 8 12.15 7.86 -16.51
N TYR A 9 10.96 7.42 -16.08
CA TYR A 9 10.51 6.03 -16.20
C TYR A 9 9.02 5.91 -16.59
N PRO A 10 8.61 6.41 -17.77
CA PRO A 10 7.20 6.57 -18.13
C PRO A 10 6.41 5.26 -18.23
N ASP A 11 7.07 4.15 -18.57
CA ASP A 11 6.42 2.83 -18.66
C ASP A 11 6.38 2.07 -17.32
N ARG A 12 6.95 2.65 -16.25
CA ARG A 12 7.10 1.99 -14.94
C ARG A 12 6.57 2.81 -13.77
N VAL A 13 6.47 4.12 -13.92
CA VAL A 13 6.05 5.04 -12.85
C VAL A 13 4.97 5.96 -13.41
N ALA A 14 3.85 6.06 -12.70
CA ALA A 14 2.80 7.02 -12.99
C ALA A 14 2.54 7.89 -11.74
N ALA A 15 2.58 9.21 -11.89
CA ALA A 15 2.32 10.15 -10.79
C ALA A 15 0.96 10.82 -10.98
N LYS A 16 -0.08 10.27 -10.34
CA LYS A 16 -1.45 10.80 -10.40
C LYS A 16 -1.71 11.75 -9.22
N LEU A 17 -1.42 13.03 -9.42
CA LEU A 17 -1.61 14.09 -8.43
C LEU A 17 -3.01 14.70 -8.53
N THR A 18 -4.02 13.93 -8.13
CA THR A 18 -5.44 14.31 -8.20
C THR A 18 -6.19 13.81 -6.97
N PHE A 19 -7.38 14.36 -6.71
CA PHE A 19 -8.33 13.82 -5.73
C PHE A 19 -9.41 13.04 -6.48
N ASP A 20 -9.18 11.74 -6.67
CA ASP A 20 -10.07 10.84 -7.40
C ASP A 20 -10.28 9.55 -6.59
N LEU A 21 -11.50 9.39 -6.07
CA LEU A 21 -11.87 8.26 -5.21
C LEU A 21 -12.02 6.94 -5.99
N ASP A 22 -12.45 7.01 -7.26
CA ASP A 22 -12.60 5.84 -8.11
C ASP A 22 -11.22 5.28 -8.48
N LEU A 23 -10.29 6.16 -8.86
CA LEU A 23 -8.90 5.79 -9.08
C LEU A 23 -8.26 5.23 -7.81
N ALA A 24 -8.51 5.83 -6.64
CA ALA A 24 -7.96 5.34 -5.38
C ALA A 24 -8.41 3.90 -5.08
N GLN A 25 -9.71 3.59 -5.23
CA GLN A 25 -10.22 2.23 -5.05
C GLN A 25 -9.62 1.24 -6.05
N LYS A 26 -9.45 1.65 -7.32
CA LYS A 26 -8.79 0.85 -8.35
C LYS A 26 -7.32 0.57 -7.99
N ILE A 27 -6.59 1.54 -7.45
CA ILE A 27 -5.22 1.34 -6.96
C ILE A 27 -5.19 0.34 -5.80
N TYR A 28 -6.10 0.48 -4.82
CA TYR A 28 -6.17 -0.47 -3.71
C TYR A 28 -6.52 -1.89 -4.16
N GLY A 29 -7.37 -2.06 -5.18
CA GLY A 29 -7.79 -3.37 -5.67
C GLY A 29 -6.93 -4.00 -6.75
N GLY A 30 -6.12 -3.20 -7.45
CA GLY A 30 -5.28 -3.66 -8.58
C GLY A 30 -3.80 -3.76 -8.28
N ALA A 31 -3.35 -3.32 -7.10
CA ALA A 31 -1.96 -3.40 -6.69
C ALA A 31 -1.65 -4.74 -6.00
N ASP A 32 -0.42 -5.24 -6.16
CA ASP A 32 0.06 -6.36 -5.35
C ASP A 32 0.46 -5.89 -3.93
N MET A 33 1.03 -4.69 -3.84
CA MET A 33 1.57 -4.11 -2.61
C MET A 33 1.22 -2.63 -2.46
N PHE A 34 0.92 -2.19 -1.24
CA PHE A 34 0.61 -0.80 -0.90
C PHE A 34 1.65 -0.24 0.07
N LEU A 35 2.43 0.75 -0.38
CA LEU A 35 3.49 1.36 0.43
C LEU A 35 2.98 2.58 1.19
N MET A 36 3.04 2.55 2.52
CA MET A 36 2.69 3.67 3.40
C MET A 36 3.84 3.93 4.40
N PRO A 37 4.89 4.66 3.99
CA PRO A 37 6.12 4.79 4.75
C PRO A 37 6.04 5.97 5.76
N SER A 38 4.89 6.14 6.43
CA SER A 38 4.63 7.22 7.37
C SER A 38 5.64 7.23 8.52
N ARG A 39 6.10 8.42 8.92
CA ARG A 39 6.95 8.59 10.14
C ARG A 39 6.13 8.52 11.42
N TYR A 40 4.90 9.01 11.35
CA TYR A 40 3.91 9.00 12.41
C TYR A 40 2.54 8.80 11.77
N GLU A 41 1.71 7.94 12.35
CA GLU A 41 0.36 7.66 11.87
C GLU A 41 -0.53 7.28 13.07
N PRO A 42 -1.44 8.15 13.53
CA PRO A 42 -2.22 7.88 14.74
C PRO A 42 -3.23 6.74 14.57
N CYS A 43 -3.73 6.52 13.35
CA CYS A 43 -4.64 5.42 13.04
C CYS A 43 -4.32 4.83 11.66
N GLY A 44 -4.37 5.67 10.61
CA GLY A 44 -4.25 5.26 9.22
C GLY A 44 -5.47 4.50 8.72
N LEU A 45 -6.05 4.92 7.59
CA LEU A 45 -7.12 4.16 6.90
C LEU A 45 -6.58 3.41 5.68
N GLY A 46 -5.49 3.89 5.08
CA GLY A 46 -4.96 3.37 3.81
C GLY A 46 -4.53 1.90 3.89
N GLN A 47 -3.85 1.51 4.99
CA GLN A 47 -3.45 0.12 5.22
C GLN A 47 -4.67 -0.80 5.40
N MET A 48 -5.75 -0.32 6.02
CA MET A 48 -6.98 -1.10 6.16
C MET A 48 -7.69 -1.27 4.81
N PHE A 49 -7.70 -0.23 3.97
CA PHE A 49 -8.20 -0.37 2.59
C PHE A 49 -7.36 -1.35 1.78
N ALA A 50 -6.04 -1.26 1.84
CA ALA A 50 -5.16 -2.22 1.17
C ALA A 50 -5.47 -3.66 1.58
N MET A 51 -5.51 -3.95 2.90
CA MET A 51 -5.83 -5.28 3.42
C MET A 51 -7.24 -5.74 3.03
N ARG A 52 -8.23 -4.84 3.04
CA ARG A 52 -9.61 -5.16 2.64
C ARG A 52 -9.69 -5.63 1.19
N TYR A 53 -8.86 -5.08 0.31
CA TYR A 53 -8.80 -5.43 -1.10
C TYR A 53 -7.79 -6.57 -1.41
N GLY A 54 -7.08 -7.08 -0.40
CA GLY A 54 -6.09 -8.16 -0.56
C GLY A 54 -4.70 -7.69 -0.99
N THR A 55 -4.46 -6.38 -0.98
CA THR A 55 -3.16 -5.76 -1.31
C THR A 55 -2.26 -5.75 -0.09
N ILE A 56 -1.03 -6.24 -0.22
CA ILE A 56 -0.12 -6.40 0.92
C ILE A 56 0.37 -5.02 1.40
N PRO A 57 0.05 -4.59 2.63
CA PRO A 57 0.53 -3.32 3.15
C PRO A 57 2.02 -3.40 3.54
N VAL A 58 2.84 -2.49 3.02
CA VAL A 58 4.23 -2.27 3.44
C VAL A 58 4.29 -0.96 4.21
N VAL A 59 4.39 -1.08 5.52
CA VAL A 59 4.24 0.05 6.46
C VAL A 59 5.43 0.14 7.41
N ARG A 60 5.57 1.29 8.09
CA ARG A 60 6.45 1.39 9.26
C ARG A 60 5.69 0.96 10.52
N PHE A 61 6.40 0.39 11.49
CA PHE A 61 5.86 0.08 12.81
C PHE A 61 5.70 1.38 13.63
N THR A 62 4.60 2.12 13.42
CA THR A 62 4.31 3.39 14.10
C THR A 62 2.81 3.61 14.26
N GLY A 63 2.39 4.05 15.45
CA GLY A 63 0.99 4.31 15.82
C GLY A 63 0.02 3.25 15.31
N GLY A 64 -1.08 3.68 14.70
CA GLY A 64 -2.15 2.77 14.26
C GLY A 64 -1.73 1.76 13.18
N LEU A 65 -0.61 1.98 12.48
CA LEU A 65 -0.07 0.97 11.55
C LEU A 65 0.47 -0.25 12.32
N ALA A 66 1.13 -0.02 13.45
CA ALA A 66 1.60 -1.09 14.33
C ALA A 66 0.44 -1.84 15.00
N ASP A 67 -0.67 -1.15 15.26
CA ASP A 67 -1.85 -1.73 15.90
C ASP A 67 -2.72 -2.54 14.94
N THR A 68 -2.59 -2.34 13.62
CA THR A 68 -3.52 -2.91 12.62
C THR A 68 -2.89 -3.86 11.61
N VAL A 69 -1.57 -3.83 11.43
CA VAL A 69 -0.87 -4.69 10.46
C VAL A 69 -0.09 -5.78 11.18
N ASP A 70 -0.57 -7.02 11.05
CA ASP A 70 0.08 -8.18 11.64
C ASP A 70 1.13 -8.80 10.72
N HIS A 71 2.24 -9.25 11.30
CA HIS A 71 3.21 -10.09 10.60
C HIS A 71 2.65 -11.49 10.40
N VAL A 72 2.40 -11.85 9.14
CA VAL A 72 1.97 -13.21 8.80
C VAL A 72 3.18 -14.09 8.59
N VAL A 73 3.32 -15.12 9.44
CA VAL A 73 4.22 -16.24 9.16
C VAL A 73 3.47 -17.23 8.29
N ILE A 74 3.83 -17.30 7.01
CA ILE A 74 3.28 -18.32 6.11
C ILE A 74 3.84 -19.67 6.58
N LYS A 75 2.97 -20.49 7.19
CA LYS A 75 3.31 -21.89 7.45
C LYS A 75 3.43 -22.59 6.09
N PRO A 76 4.50 -23.38 5.85
CA PRO A 76 4.60 -24.14 4.61
C PRO A 76 3.34 -24.99 4.47
N VAL A 77 2.61 -24.77 3.38
CA VAL A 77 1.54 -25.67 2.96
C VAL A 77 2.26 -26.96 2.60
N LEU A 78 2.11 -28.01 3.41
CA LEU A 78 2.47 -29.35 2.98
C LEU A 78 1.58 -29.66 1.79
N VAL A 79 2.15 -29.52 0.60
CA VAL A 79 1.59 -30.10 -0.61
C VAL A 79 1.86 -31.60 -0.48
N LEU A 80 0.90 -32.33 0.09
CA LEU A 80 0.83 -33.79 0.01
C LEU A 80 0.09 -34.19 -1.27
#